data_AF-A0A1Q9C6K8-F1
#
_entry.id   AF-A0A1Q9C6K8-F1
#
_cell.length_a   1.000
_cell.length_b   1.000
_cell.length_c   1.000
_cell.angle_alpha   90.00
_cell.angle_beta   90.00
_cell.angle_gamma   90.00
#
_symmetry.space_group_name_H-M   'P 1'
#
loop_
_entity.id
_entity.type
_entity.pdbx_description
1 polymer ?
#
loop_
_entity_poly.entity_id
_entity_poly.type
_entity_poly.pdbx_seq_one_letter_code
_entity_poly.pdbx_strand_id
1 'polypeptide(L)'
;MCPQLSQPETSSNKASNTIPQYWIMSTIYVDSRKRVAGDDSSFEFDIGETIHLQTGAKLSVLKFRVADAFLSTDRGQYLYWIDSALGTLNWATLPVGAYTGTRLAAWISSNYAAATYVAETNEIQIAYDGNRRVLNDSELRSQFPGTGSYPAGATPSKPLSINHLLGPSFIDGALQIHNFVTMKPYSELFLRCSTLANAAEIKGQR
;
A
#
# COMPACT_ATOMS: atom_id res chain seq x y z
N MET A 1 -21.50 -84.38 -2.40
CA MET A 1 -22.72 -83.71 -1.92
C MET A 1 -22.31 -82.74 -0.82
N CYS A 2 -22.16 -81.47 -1.15
CA CYS A 2 -21.81 -80.40 -0.21
C CYS A 2 -23.09 -79.68 0.25
N PRO A 3 -23.29 -79.39 1.55
CA PRO A 3 -24.39 -78.56 2.01
C PRO A 3 -24.08 -77.05 1.85
N GLN A 4 -25.15 -76.28 1.63
CA GLN A 4 -25.19 -74.81 1.53
C GLN A 4 -24.59 -74.12 2.76
N LEU A 5 -23.75 -73.10 2.51
CA LEU A 5 -23.51 -72.00 3.45
C LEU A 5 -24.21 -70.73 2.92
N SER A 6 -25.01 -70.13 3.78
CA SER A 6 -25.70 -68.85 3.61
C SER A 6 -24.71 -67.69 3.49
N GLN A 7 -24.93 -66.79 2.53
CA GLN A 7 -24.23 -65.50 2.45
C GLN A 7 -25.00 -64.42 3.21
N PRO A 8 -24.32 -63.54 3.97
CA PRO A 8 -24.96 -62.40 4.63
C PRO A 8 -25.16 -61.22 3.66
N GLU A 9 -26.28 -60.53 3.85
CA GLU A 9 -26.65 -59.29 3.17
C GLU A 9 -25.57 -58.22 3.36
N THR A 10 -25.14 -57.58 2.27
CA THR A 10 -24.32 -56.37 2.34
C THR A 10 -25.17 -55.15 1.96
N SER A 11 -25.29 -54.27 2.93
CA SER A 11 -25.99 -53.00 2.87
C SER A 11 -25.39 -52.06 1.82
N SER A 12 -26.28 -51.44 1.04
CA SER A 12 -25.97 -50.34 0.12
C SER A 12 -25.47 -49.12 0.92
N ASN A 13 -24.15 -48.98 1.08
CA ASN A 13 -23.55 -47.71 1.46
C ASN A 13 -23.58 -46.75 0.26
N LYS A 14 -24.61 -45.89 0.19
CA LYS A 14 -24.59 -44.72 -0.68
C LYS A 14 -23.50 -43.77 -0.16
N ALA A 15 -22.33 -43.79 -0.80
CA ALA A 15 -21.31 -42.78 -0.59
C ALA A 15 -21.89 -41.40 -0.95
N SER A 16 -21.98 -40.52 0.03
CA SER A 16 -22.30 -39.11 -0.17
C SER A 16 -21.15 -38.46 -0.95
N ASN A 17 -21.30 -38.32 -2.26
CA ASN A 17 -20.42 -37.53 -3.11
C ASN A 17 -20.56 -36.04 -2.75
N THR A 18 -19.87 -35.63 -1.69
CA THR A 18 -19.72 -34.22 -1.34
C THR A 18 -18.58 -33.68 -2.19
N ILE A 19 -18.92 -33.07 -3.33
CA ILE A 19 -17.94 -32.38 -4.18
C ILE A 19 -17.37 -31.22 -3.34
N PRO A 20 -16.04 -31.09 -3.17
CA PRO A 20 -15.46 -29.94 -2.50
C PRO A 20 -15.84 -28.68 -3.29
N GLN A 21 -16.63 -27.81 -2.66
CA GLN A 21 -17.02 -26.53 -3.22
C GLN A 21 -15.77 -25.63 -3.28
N TYR A 22 -15.15 -25.56 -4.46
CA TYR A 22 -13.99 -24.73 -4.69
C TYR A 22 -14.46 -23.27 -4.77
N TRP A 23 -14.22 -22.51 -3.70
CA TRP A 23 -14.48 -21.07 -3.69
C TRP A 23 -13.49 -20.40 -4.65
N ILE A 24 -13.99 -19.86 -5.75
CA ILE A 24 -13.19 -19.03 -6.64
C ILE A 24 -12.91 -17.72 -5.90
N MET A 25 -11.71 -17.62 -5.32
CA MET A 25 -11.25 -16.42 -4.63
C MET A 25 -10.57 -15.49 -5.63
N SER A 26 -11.24 -14.41 -5.99
CA SER A 26 -10.67 -13.38 -6.86
C SER A 26 -10.09 -12.26 -5.99
N THR A 27 -8.83 -11.90 -6.23
CA THR A 27 -8.18 -10.78 -5.53
C THR A 27 -8.25 -9.54 -6.41
N ILE A 28 -8.88 -8.47 -5.90
CA ILE A 28 -9.03 -7.20 -6.61
C ILE A 28 -8.06 -6.19 -5.99
N TYR A 29 -7.22 -5.57 -6.82
CA TYR A 29 -6.33 -4.48 -6.42
C TYR A 29 -6.99 -3.14 -6.73
N VAL A 30 -7.09 -2.28 -5.71
CA VAL A 30 -7.72 -0.95 -5.82
C VAL A 30 -6.67 0.13 -5.57
N ASP A 31 -6.61 1.10 -6.47
CA ASP A 31 -5.65 2.22 -6.43
C ASP A 31 -6.36 3.51 -6.87
N SER A 32 -6.32 4.55 -6.04
CA SER A 32 -7.00 5.83 -6.29
C SER A 32 -6.50 6.55 -7.55
N ARG A 33 -5.31 6.19 -8.05
CA ARG A 33 -4.76 6.70 -9.33
C ARG A 33 -5.44 6.09 -10.55
N LYS A 34 -6.14 4.98 -10.38
CA LYS A 34 -6.96 4.33 -11.43
C LYS A 34 -8.44 4.63 -11.26
N ARG A 35 -8.79 5.66 -10.47
CA ARG A 35 -10.18 6.05 -10.27
C ARG A 35 -10.85 6.46 -11.57
N VAL A 36 -12.15 6.16 -11.66
CA VAL A 36 -13.03 6.65 -12.73
C VAL A 36 -13.72 7.96 -12.33
N ALA A 37 -13.83 8.23 -11.03
CA ALA A 37 -14.36 9.48 -10.49
C ALA A 37 -13.78 9.79 -9.09
N GLY A 38 -13.93 11.04 -8.64
CA GLY A 38 -13.53 11.50 -7.31
C GLY A 38 -12.09 12.01 -7.18
N ASP A 39 -11.59 12.02 -5.93
CA ASP A 39 -10.23 12.43 -5.53
C ASP A 39 -9.46 11.29 -4.85
N ASP A 40 -8.23 11.54 -4.42
CA ASP A 40 -7.37 10.47 -3.88
C ASP A 40 -7.86 9.90 -2.53
N SER A 41 -8.76 10.61 -1.84
CA SER A 41 -9.34 10.25 -0.53
C SER A 41 -10.80 9.79 -0.61
N SER A 42 -11.49 10.06 -1.72
CA SER A 42 -12.86 9.65 -2.00
C SER A 42 -13.03 9.42 -3.50
N PHE A 43 -13.00 8.16 -3.92
CA PHE A 43 -13.03 7.79 -5.34
C PHE A 43 -13.90 6.59 -5.64
N GLU A 44 -14.27 6.50 -6.92
CA GLU A 44 -14.90 5.35 -7.54
C GLU A 44 -13.90 4.65 -8.44
N PHE A 45 -13.99 3.31 -8.54
CA PHE A 45 -13.16 2.52 -9.44
C PHE A 45 -14.02 1.45 -10.12
N ASP A 46 -13.75 1.20 -11.39
CA ASP A 46 -14.37 0.10 -12.11
C ASP A 46 -13.56 -1.17 -11.91
N ILE A 47 -14.24 -2.24 -11.54
CA ILE A 47 -13.67 -3.59 -11.59
C ILE A 47 -13.69 -3.98 -13.06
N GLY A 48 -12.52 -4.07 -13.69
CA GLY A 48 -12.36 -4.40 -15.13
C GLY A 48 -12.84 -5.80 -15.53
N GLU A 49 -13.58 -6.50 -14.66
CA GLU A 49 -14.13 -7.82 -14.86
C GLU A 49 -15.63 -7.82 -14.49
N THR A 50 -16.46 -8.36 -15.37
CA THR A 50 -17.89 -8.55 -15.09
C THR A 50 -18.11 -9.85 -14.31
N ILE A 51 -18.42 -9.73 -13.02
CA ILE A 51 -18.78 -10.89 -12.19
C ILE A 51 -20.29 -11.12 -12.28
N HIS A 52 -20.70 -12.23 -12.91
CA HIS A 52 -22.10 -12.64 -12.93
C HIS A 52 -22.46 -13.33 -11.61
N LEU A 53 -23.23 -12.65 -10.76
CA LEU A 53 -23.79 -13.23 -9.54
C LEU A 53 -25.10 -13.95 -9.87
N GLN A 54 -25.17 -15.26 -9.59
CA GLN A 54 -26.42 -16.01 -9.72
C GLN A 54 -27.46 -15.51 -8.72
N THR A 55 -28.76 -15.70 -9.02
CA THR A 55 -29.85 -15.35 -8.11
C THR A 55 -29.63 -15.96 -6.71
N GLY A 56 -29.61 -15.12 -5.68
CA GLY A 56 -29.35 -15.53 -4.29
C GLY A 56 -27.87 -15.59 -3.89
N ALA A 57 -26.93 -15.35 -4.82
CA ALA A 57 -25.52 -15.22 -4.49
C ALA A 57 -25.28 -13.97 -3.63
N LYS A 58 -24.43 -14.12 -2.60
CA LYS A 58 -23.99 -13.03 -1.74
C LYS A 58 -22.54 -12.71 -2.08
N LEU A 59 -22.25 -11.44 -2.33
CA LEU A 59 -20.86 -10.97 -2.38
C LEU A 59 -20.38 -10.79 -0.93
N SER A 60 -19.27 -11.44 -0.58
CA SER A 60 -18.58 -11.21 0.69
C SER A 60 -17.17 -10.69 0.40
N VAL A 61 -16.78 -9.63 1.11
CA VAL A 61 -15.40 -9.17 1.12
C VAL A 61 -14.70 -9.91 2.25
N LEU A 62 -13.88 -10.91 1.89
CA LEU A 62 -13.12 -11.72 2.83
C LEU A 62 -11.66 -11.29 2.81
N LYS A 63 -11.05 -11.14 3.99
CA LYS A 63 -9.63 -10.75 4.17
C LYS A 63 -9.29 -9.39 3.55
N PHE A 64 -10.10 -8.38 3.83
CA PHE A 64 -9.75 -6.98 3.54
C PHE A 64 -8.49 -6.59 4.33
N ARG A 65 -7.48 -6.06 3.64
CA ARG A 65 -6.30 -5.45 4.25
C ARG A 65 -6.17 -4.03 3.72
N VAL A 66 -6.24 -3.05 4.61
CA VAL A 66 -5.68 -1.74 4.33
C VAL A 66 -4.18 -1.90 4.49
N ALA A 67 -3.44 -1.75 3.40
CA ALA A 67 -2.01 -1.58 3.53
C ALA A 67 -1.78 -0.11 3.86
N ASP A 68 -1.17 0.12 5.01
CA ASP A 68 -0.56 1.39 5.43
C ASP A 68 0.65 1.69 4.54
N ALA A 69 0.45 1.73 3.23
CA ALA A 69 1.53 1.69 2.27
C ALA A 69 1.37 2.75 1.19
N PHE A 70 2.37 3.61 1.08
CA PHE A 70 2.56 4.48 -0.07
C PHE A 70 3.37 3.72 -1.12
N LEU A 71 3.05 3.97 -2.37
CA LEU A 71 3.83 3.41 -3.48
C LEU A 71 4.96 4.41 -3.76
N SER A 72 6.21 3.93 -3.77
CA SER A 72 7.33 4.73 -4.29
C SER A 72 7.06 4.92 -5.78
N THR A 73 6.52 6.09 -6.11
CA THR A 73 5.91 6.38 -7.40
C THR A 73 6.73 7.37 -8.19
N ASP A 74 6.30 7.56 -9.45
CA ASP A 74 6.76 8.49 -10.47
C ASP A 74 7.11 9.92 -10.01
N ARG A 75 6.66 10.34 -8.83
CA ARG A 75 6.98 11.66 -8.24
C ARG A 75 8.42 11.77 -7.72
N GLY A 76 9.09 10.65 -7.42
CA GLY A 76 10.47 10.64 -6.96
C GLY A 76 10.84 9.39 -6.17
N GLN A 77 12.11 8.99 -6.27
CA GLN A 77 12.64 7.77 -5.66
C GLN A 77 13.97 7.99 -4.93
N TYR A 78 14.46 9.23 -4.80
CA TYR A 78 15.75 9.49 -4.19
C TYR A 78 15.63 10.08 -2.78
N LEU A 79 16.31 9.46 -1.81
CA LEU A 79 16.64 10.11 -0.55
C LEU A 79 17.93 10.89 -0.75
N TYR A 80 17.94 12.17 -0.38
CA TYR A 80 19.14 13.00 -0.43
C TYR A 80 19.58 13.42 0.95
N TRP A 81 20.89 13.39 1.21
CA TRP A 81 21.48 13.94 2.42
C TRP A 81 22.76 14.70 2.11
N ILE A 82 22.99 15.74 2.90
CA ILE A 82 24.28 16.43 2.93
C ILE A 82 25.23 15.67 3.86
N ASP A 83 26.50 15.63 3.50
CA ASP A 83 27.60 15.47 4.45
C ASP A 83 28.27 16.84 4.62
N SER A 84 28.00 17.50 5.75
CA SER A 84 28.46 18.87 6.00
C SER A 84 29.97 18.94 6.23
N ALA A 85 30.61 17.85 6.65
CA ALA A 85 32.05 17.80 6.85
C ALA A 85 32.78 17.75 5.50
N LEU A 86 32.20 17.08 4.50
CA LEU A 86 32.76 16.95 3.16
C LEU A 86 32.19 17.95 2.15
N GLY A 87 31.09 18.64 2.49
CA GLY A 87 30.38 19.52 1.57
C GLY A 87 29.74 18.79 0.39
N THR A 88 29.40 17.51 0.54
CA THR A 88 28.90 16.66 -0.55
C THR A 88 27.41 16.38 -0.44
N LEU A 89 26.76 16.30 -1.61
CA LEU A 89 25.41 15.77 -1.74
C LEU A 89 25.48 14.28 -2.06
N ASN A 90 24.82 13.48 -1.24
CA ASN A 90 24.75 12.03 -1.38
C ASN A 90 23.29 11.61 -1.57
N TRP A 91 23.08 10.44 -2.16
CA TRP A 91 21.75 9.94 -2.44
C TRP A 91 21.66 8.41 -2.44
N ALA A 92 20.44 7.91 -2.21
CA ALA A 92 20.09 6.51 -2.31
C ALA A 92 18.74 6.35 -3.04
N THR A 93 18.63 5.30 -3.85
CA THR A 93 17.40 4.99 -4.59
C THR A 93 16.50 4.10 -3.76
N LEU A 94 15.30 4.57 -3.45
CA LEU A 94 14.21 3.78 -2.89
C LEU A 94 13.63 2.90 -4.01
N PRO A 95 13.73 1.56 -3.92
CA PRO A 95 13.16 0.67 -4.93
C PRO A 95 11.66 0.92 -5.13
N VAL A 96 11.16 0.66 -6.35
CA VAL A 96 9.73 0.73 -6.64
C VAL A 96 8.99 -0.34 -5.84
N GLY A 97 7.99 0.06 -5.05
CA GLY A 97 7.23 -0.84 -4.20
C GLY A 97 6.32 -0.12 -3.21
N ALA A 98 5.60 -0.92 -2.42
CA ALA A 98 4.73 -0.43 -1.36
C ALA A 98 5.48 -0.38 -0.03
N TYR A 99 5.50 0.78 0.63
CA TYR A 99 6.25 1.01 1.87
C TYR A 99 5.33 1.45 2.99
N THR A 100 5.42 0.77 4.13
CA THR A 100 4.90 1.28 5.41
C THR A 100 5.94 2.18 6.08
N GLY A 101 5.55 2.96 7.09
CA GLY A 101 6.50 3.75 7.89
C GLY A 101 7.65 2.89 8.42
N THR A 102 7.34 1.71 8.98
CA THR A 102 8.36 0.73 9.43
C THR A 102 9.25 0.23 8.29
N ARG A 103 8.69 -0.10 7.12
CA ARG A 103 9.47 -0.59 5.98
C ARG A 103 10.37 0.51 5.40
N LEU A 104 9.91 1.76 5.39
CA LEU A 104 10.69 2.90 4.97
C LEU A 104 11.82 3.20 5.97
N ALA A 105 11.54 3.22 7.27
CA ALA A 105 12.57 3.39 8.30
C ALA A 105 13.65 2.29 8.25
N ALA A 106 13.25 1.03 8.02
CA ALA A 106 14.20 -0.07 7.81
C ALA A 106 15.05 0.13 6.55
N TRP A 107 14.47 0.63 5.46
CA TRP A 107 15.22 0.96 4.24
C TRP A 107 16.20 2.12 4.48
N ILE A 108 15.78 3.19 5.15
CA ILE A 108 16.65 4.34 5.49
C ILE A 108 17.82 3.86 6.35
N SER A 109 17.55 3.04 7.38
CA SER A 109 18.57 2.43 8.24
C SER A 109 19.62 1.64 7.46
N SER A 110 19.20 0.98 6.38
CA SER A 110 20.08 0.15 5.56
C SER A 110 20.93 0.95 4.57
N ASN A 111 20.55 2.19 4.25
CA ASN A 111 21.19 2.97 3.17
C ASN A 111 21.85 4.27 3.65
N TYR A 112 21.50 4.76 4.83
CA TYR A 112 21.91 6.09 5.29
C TYR A 112 22.31 6.12 6.78
N ALA A 113 21.33 6.10 7.67
CA ALA A 113 21.51 6.27 9.11
C ALA A 113 20.39 5.56 9.87
N ALA A 114 20.64 5.14 11.11
CA ALA A 114 19.66 4.47 11.94
C ALA A 114 18.35 5.28 11.99
N ALA A 115 17.24 4.63 11.66
CA ALA A 115 15.94 5.27 11.55
C ALA A 115 14.85 4.40 12.16
N THR A 116 13.96 5.03 12.90
CA THR A 116 12.84 4.38 13.59
C THR A 116 11.53 5.06 13.21
N TYR A 117 10.50 4.26 12.95
CA TYR A 117 9.14 4.76 12.81
C TYR A 117 8.44 4.73 14.17
N VAL A 118 7.87 5.86 14.59
CA VAL A 118 7.10 6.02 15.83
C VAL A 118 5.63 6.15 15.46
N ALA A 119 4.84 5.11 15.77
CA ALA A 119 3.46 5.01 15.32
C ALA A 119 2.53 5.98 16.05
N GLU A 120 2.83 6.31 17.31
CA GLU A 120 2.03 7.16 18.18
C GLU A 120 1.99 8.61 17.69
N THR A 121 3.10 9.10 17.13
CA THR A 121 3.24 10.46 16.59
C THR A 121 3.24 10.49 15.06
N ASN A 122 3.24 9.33 14.40
CA ASN A 122 3.40 9.18 12.97
C ASN A 122 4.65 9.91 12.45
N GLU A 123 5.79 9.56 13.05
CA GLU A 123 7.09 10.17 12.77
C GLU A 123 8.10 9.14 12.27
N ILE A 124 9.01 9.57 11.41
CA ILE A 124 10.27 8.87 11.18
C ILE A 124 11.38 9.67 11.84
N GLN A 125 12.02 9.05 12.83
CA GLN A 125 13.15 9.61 13.55
C GLN A 125 14.43 9.03 12.96
N ILE A 126 15.26 9.87 12.36
CA ILE A 126 16.54 9.47 11.77
C ILE A 126 17.66 10.00 12.66
N ALA A 127 18.65 9.16 12.98
CA ALA A 127 19.80 9.56 13.77
C ALA A 127 20.53 10.73 13.10
N TYR A 128 20.75 11.79 13.87
CA TYR A 128 21.46 12.99 13.47
C TYR A 128 22.77 13.08 14.25
N ASP A 129 23.89 13.04 13.54
CA ASP A 129 25.24 13.04 14.11
C ASP A 129 25.92 14.42 14.11
N GLY A 130 25.18 15.47 13.73
CA GLY A 130 25.70 16.83 13.59
C GLY A 130 26.36 17.12 12.23
N ASN A 131 26.65 16.09 11.42
CA ASN A 131 27.31 16.23 10.13
C ASN A 131 26.40 15.89 8.96
N ARG A 132 25.66 14.78 9.07
CA ARG A 132 24.81 14.25 8.00
C ARG A 132 23.34 14.55 8.26
N ARG A 133 22.66 15.10 7.25
CA ARG A 133 21.25 15.49 7.37
C ARG A 133 20.49 15.27 6.06
N VAL A 134 19.28 14.72 6.14
CA VAL A 134 18.38 14.61 4.99
C VAL A 134 17.92 16.00 4.59
N LEU A 135 17.94 16.29 3.28
CA LEU A 135 17.57 17.60 2.75
C LEU A 135 16.19 17.60 2.10
N ASN A 136 15.40 18.65 2.36
CA ASN A 136 14.18 18.92 1.62
C ASN A 136 14.48 19.55 0.23
N ASP A 137 13.49 19.59 -0.65
CA ASP A 137 13.67 20.08 -2.03
C ASP A 137 14.11 21.56 -2.12
N SER A 138 13.71 22.40 -1.17
CA SER A 138 14.14 23.80 -1.13
C SER A 138 15.61 23.94 -0.70
N GLU A 139 16.04 23.08 0.23
CA GLU A 139 17.43 23.02 0.69
C GLU A 139 18.32 22.46 -0.42
N LEU A 140 17.88 21.43 -1.14
CA LEU A 140 18.58 20.91 -2.32
C LEU A 140 18.81 22.01 -3.36
N ARG A 141 17.77 22.79 -3.67
CA ARG A 141 17.85 23.86 -4.66
C ARG A 141 18.73 25.03 -4.22
N SER A 142 18.76 25.35 -2.93
CA SER A 142 19.53 26.48 -2.41
C SER A 142 21.00 26.13 -2.13
N GLN A 143 21.26 24.95 -1.58
CA GLN A 143 22.61 24.54 -1.17
C GLN A 143 23.39 23.87 -2.31
N PHE A 144 22.70 23.21 -3.24
CA PHE A 144 23.32 22.49 -4.36
C PHE A 144 22.70 22.88 -5.71
N PRO A 145 22.73 24.16 -6.15
CA PRO A 145 22.10 24.64 -7.39
C PRO A 145 22.79 24.16 -8.70
N GLY A 146 23.51 23.04 -8.67
CA GLY A 146 24.26 22.48 -9.79
C GLY A 146 25.61 21.87 -9.39
N THR A 147 25.98 21.97 -8.11
CA THR A 147 27.24 21.46 -7.55
C THR A 147 27.11 20.10 -6.88
N GLY A 148 25.88 19.65 -6.61
CA GLY A 148 25.62 18.34 -6.00
C GLY A 148 25.72 17.19 -7.00
N SER A 149 26.07 16.01 -6.51
CA SER A 149 25.98 14.77 -7.30
C SER A 149 24.51 14.34 -7.36
N TYR A 150 23.86 14.58 -8.50
CA TYR A 150 22.48 14.14 -8.75
C TYR A 150 22.47 12.83 -9.54
N PRO A 151 21.53 11.91 -9.26
CA PRO A 151 21.30 10.74 -10.09
C PRO A 151 20.80 11.12 -11.49
N ALA A 152 20.94 10.20 -12.44
CA ALA A 152 20.55 10.44 -13.84
C ALA A 152 19.08 10.90 -13.95
N GLY A 153 18.85 12.01 -14.66
CA GLY A 153 17.52 12.59 -14.86
C GLY A 153 17.01 13.46 -13.70
N ALA A 154 17.71 13.51 -12.56
CA ALA A 154 17.43 14.45 -11.49
C ALA A 154 18.25 15.74 -11.65
N THR A 155 17.69 16.85 -11.22
CA THR A 155 18.31 18.19 -11.24
C THR A 155 17.92 18.96 -9.98
N PRO A 156 18.60 20.07 -9.64
CA PRO A 156 18.18 20.91 -8.51
C PRO A 156 16.75 21.46 -8.64
N SER A 157 16.27 21.68 -9.87
CA SER A 157 14.89 22.10 -10.13
C SER A 157 13.89 20.94 -10.14
N LYS A 158 14.35 19.72 -10.43
CA LYS A 158 13.54 18.49 -10.43
C LYS A 158 14.33 17.37 -9.74
N PRO A 159 14.40 17.35 -8.39
CA PRO A 159 15.28 16.43 -7.67
C PRO A 159 14.78 14.98 -7.68
N LEU A 160 13.51 14.74 -8.03
CA LEU A 160 12.88 13.40 -7.98
C LEU A 160 13.04 12.77 -6.58
N SER A 161 12.88 13.58 -5.54
CA SER A 161 13.10 13.15 -4.16
C SER A 161 11.88 12.43 -3.56
N ILE A 162 12.13 11.68 -2.48
CA ILE A 162 11.07 11.10 -1.65
C ILE A 162 10.54 12.07 -0.58
N ASN A 163 10.82 13.37 -0.68
CA ASN A 163 10.39 14.36 0.31
C ASN A 163 8.87 14.48 0.42
N HIS A 164 8.14 14.11 -0.64
CA HIS A 164 6.68 13.98 -0.62
C HIS A 164 6.17 12.85 0.30
N LEU A 165 7.02 11.86 0.62
CA LEU A 165 6.74 10.78 1.56
C LEU A 165 7.16 11.19 2.98
N LEU A 166 8.37 11.72 3.13
CA LEU A 166 8.94 12.06 4.44
C LEU A 166 8.28 13.27 5.11
N GLY A 167 7.85 14.26 4.32
CA GLY A 167 7.31 15.50 4.88
C GLY A 167 8.36 16.44 5.47
N PRO A 168 7.90 17.51 6.15
CA PRO A 168 8.78 18.46 6.80
C PRO A 168 9.55 17.79 7.96
N SER A 169 10.74 18.31 8.24
CA SER A 169 11.56 17.83 9.37
C SER A 169 12.15 18.95 10.20
N PHE A 170 12.54 18.61 11.43
CA PHE A 170 13.29 19.45 12.34
C PHE A 170 14.32 18.61 13.10
N ILE A 171 15.32 19.26 13.68
CA ILE A 171 16.33 18.61 14.51
C ILE A 171 15.90 18.74 15.97
N ASP A 172 15.90 17.63 16.69
CA ASP A 172 15.75 17.56 18.14
C ASP A 172 16.85 16.68 18.73
N GLY A 173 17.83 17.32 19.37
CA GLY A 173 19.02 16.65 19.90
C GLY A 173 19.76 15.83 18.85
N ALA A 174 19.81 14.51 19.05
CA ALA A 174 20.48 13.55 18.19
C ALA A 174 19.56 12.96 17.11
N LEU A 175 18.41 13.56 16.84
CA LEU A 175 17.43 13.08 15.87
C LEU A 175 17.04 14.18 14.87
N GLN A 176 16.95 13.80 13.60
CA GLN A 176 16.16 14.49 12.60
C GLN A 176 14.77 13.84 12.56
N ILE A 177 13.76 14.57 13.01
CA ILE A 177 12.40 14.10 13.10
C ILE A 177 11.64 14.54 11.86
N HIS A 178 11.11 13.59 11.11
CA HIS A 178 10.24 13.81 9.96
C HIS A 178 8.79 13.56 10.36
N ASN A 179 7.95 14.60 10.25
CA ASN A 179 6.51 14.47 10.41
C ASN A 179 5.96 13.80 9.17
N PHE A 180 5.81 12.48 9.27
CA PHE A 180 5.50 11.63 8.13
C PHE A 180 4.17 12.05 7.52
N VAL A 181 4.13 12.36 6.21
CA VAL A 181 2.95 12.97 5.58
C VAL A 181 1.80 11.95 5.57
N THR A 182 0.86 12.16 6.50
CA THR A 182 -0.48 11.58 6.56
C THR A 182 -0.58 10.13 6.11
N MET A 183 -0.44 9.22 7.06
CA MET A 183 -1.54 8.30 7.25
C MET A 183 -2.34 8.83 8.45
N LYS A 184 -3.50 9.43 8.21
CA LYS A 184 -4.55 9.15 9.19
C LYS A 184 -4.79 7.65 9.03
N PRO A 185 -4.61 6.81 10.07
CA PRO A 185 -5.20 5.49 10.02
C PRO A 185 -6.67 5.73 9.73
N TYR A 186 -7.14 5.35 8.54
CA TYR A 186 -8.57 5.37 8.27
C TYR A 186 -9.15 4.34 9.23
N SER A 187 -9.69 4.83 10.35
CA SER A 187 -10.24 4.02 11.42
C SER A 187 -11.50 3.28 10.95
N GLU A 188 -12.12 3.76 9.87
CA GLU A 188 -13.41 3.29 9.40
C GLU A 188 -13.43 3.19 7.86
N LEU A 189 -13.72 1.99 7.35
CA LEU A 189 -14.07 1.75 5.95
C LEU A 189 -15.59 1.56 5.86
N PHE A 190 -16.27 2.44 5.14
CA PHE A 190 -17.70 2.30 4.85
C PHE A 190 -17.90 1.66 3.47
N LEU A 191 -18.30 0.39 3.43
CA LEU A 191 -18.73 -0.26 2.20
C LEU A 191 -20.20 0.08 1.93
N ARG A 192 -20.47 0.85 0.87
CA ARG A 192 -21.83 1.07 0.36
C ARG A 192 -22.02 0.25 -0.90
N CYS A 193 -23.05 -0.58 -0.91
CA CYS A 193 -23.51 -1.29 -2.10
C CYS A 193 -24.86 -0.68 -2.51
N SER A 194 -24.98 -0.25 -3.76
CA SER A 194 -26.27 0.12 -4.36
C SER A 194 -26.67 -0.96 -5.36
N THR A 195 -27.83 -1.57 -5.16
CA THR A 195 -28.39 -2.47 -6.16
C THR A 195 -28.94 -1.66 -7.32
N LEU A 196 -28.51 -1.96 -8.55
CA LEU A 196 -29.27 -1.59 -9.74
C LEU A 196 -30.54 -2.44 -9.74
N ALA A 197 -31.65 -1.89 -9.26
CA ALA A 197 -32.95 -2.47 -9.53
C ALA A 197 -33.14 -2.40 -11.05
N ASN A 198 -33.27 -3.56 -11.71
CA ASN A 198 -33.72 -3.58 -13.08
C ASN A 198 -35.04 -2.81 -13.13
N ALA A 199 -35.14 -1.81 -14.02
CA ALA A 199 -36.32 -0.96 -14.20
C ALA A 199 -37.60 -1.72 -14.66
N ALA A 200 -37.63 -3.05 -14.52
CA ALA A 200 -38.74 -3.93 -14.87
C ALA A 200 -39.69 -4.24 -13.70
N GLU A 201 -39.38 -3.88 -12.44
CA GLU A 201 -40.28 -4.15 -11.29
C GLU A 201 -41.13 -2.96 -10.83
N ILE A 202 -41.13 -1.82 -11.55
CA ILE A 202 -42.09 -0.71 -11.31
C ILE A 202 -43.22 -0.76 -12.34
N LYS A 203 -43.94 -1.90 -12.42
CA LYS A 203 -45.31 -1.92 -12.96
C LYS A 203 -46.17 -2.93 -12.22
N GLY A 204 -46.99 -2.41 -11.31
CA GLY A 204 -48.04 -3.11 -10.55
C GLY A 204 -47.76 -2.98 -9.06
N GLN A 205 -48.56 -2.29 -8.25
CA GLN A 205 -50.01 -2.22 -8.27
C GLN A 205 -50.51 -0.82 -7.85
N ARG A 206 -51.66 -0.45 -8.40
CA ARG A 206 -52.58 0.53 -7.83
C ARG A 206 -53.18 -0.03 -6.54
#